data_AF-A0A454CYD3-F1
#
_entry.id   AF-A0A454CYD3-F1
#
_cell.length_a   1.000
_cell.length_b   1.000
_cell.length_c   1.000
_cell.angle_alpha   90.00
_cell.angle_beta   90.00
_cell.angle_gamma   90.00
#
_symmetry.space_group_name_H-M   'P 1'
#
loop_
_entity.id
_entity.type
_entity.pdbx_description
1 polymer ?
#
loop_
_entity_poly.entity_id
_entity_poly.type
_entity_poly.pdbx_seq_one_letter_code
_entity_poly.pdbx_strand_id
1 'polypeptide(L)' 'MNVRLGILDDIPADKPSFHIFVGSKAPWNEITDELKQFEAEPKL' A
#
# COMPACT_ATOMS: atom_id res chain seq x y z
N MET A 1 7.66 -7.40 -6.02
CA MET A 1 8.27 -6.39 -6.91
C MET A 1 7.57 -5.07 -6.66
N ASN A 2 8.30 -4.01 -6.34
CA ASN A 2 7.70 -2.69 -6.08
C ASN A 2 7.95 -1.79 -7.29
N VAL A 3 6.88 -1.36 -7.96
CA VAL A 3 6.95 -0.48 -9.13
C VAL A 3 6.37 0.87 -8.75
N ARG A 4 7.07 1.95 -9.08
CA ARG A 4 6.52 3.30 -8.95
C ARG A 4 5.57 3.54 -10.11
N LEU A 5 4.27 3.70 -9.85
CA LEU A 5 3.28 3.85 -10.92
C LEU A 5 3.40 5.18 -11.68
N GLY A 6 3.99 6.22 -11.08
CA GLY A 6 4.14 7.55 -11.69
C GLY A 6 5.15 7.66 -12.84
N ILE A 7 5.79 6.55 -13.24
CA ILE A 7 6.69 6.49 -14.42
C ILE A 7 6.07 5.72 -15.59
N LEU A 8 4.82 5.26 -15.46
CA LEU A 8 4.14 4.52 -16.50
C LEU A 8 3.45 5.50 -17.46
N ASP A 9 3.57 5.25 -18.77
CA ASP A 9 2.90 6.04 -19.80
C ASP A 9 1.39 5.71 -19.88
N ASP A 10 1.02 4.50 -19.49
CA ASP A 10 -0.35 3.96 -19.51
C ASP A 10 -0.97 3.83 -18.10
N ILE A 11 -2.29 3.62 -18.06
CA ILE A 11 -3.01 3.37 -16.81
C ILE A 11 -2.71 1.95 -16.33
N PRO A 12 -2.20 1.75 -15.09
CA PRO A 12 -2.00 0.42 -14.55
C PRO A 12 -3.35 -0.28 -14.32
N ALA A 13 -3.48 -1.51 -14.84
CA ALA A 13 -4.67 -2.32 -14.65
C ALA A 13 -4.80 -2.89 -13.22
N ASP A 14 -3.67 -3.13 -12.57
CA ASP A 14 -3.61 -3.68 -11.23
C ASP A 14 -3.96 -2.62 -10.18
N LYS A 15 -4.73 -3.06 -9.18
CA LYS A 15 -5.08 -2.26 -8.01
C LYS A 15 -4.18 -2.62 -6.82
N PRO A 16 -4.02 -1.72 -5.83
CA PRO A 16 -3.36 -2.05 -4.58
C PRO A 16 -3.98 -3.31 -3.93
N SER A 17 -3.13 -4.19 -3.42
CA SER A 17 -3.57 -5.42 -2.75
C SER A 17 -3.36 -5.40 -1.23
N PHE A 18 -2.59 -4.45 -0.72
CA PHE A 18 -2.23 -4.33 0.70
C PHE A 18 -1.63 -2.96 1.04
N HIS A 19 -1.63 -2.65 2.33
CA HIS A 19 -0.95 -1.49 2.93
C HIS A 19 0.26 -1.96 3.74
N ILE A 20 1.44 -1.37 3.53
CA ILE A 20 2.66 -1.63 4.32
C ILE A 20 3.04 -0.41 5.13
N PHE A 21 3.78 -0.61 6.22
CA PHE A 21 4.20 0.44 7.16
C PHE A 21 3.03 1.20 7.82
N VAL A 22 1.89 0.54 8.05
CA VAL A 22 0.72 1.20 8.67
C VAL A 22 1.01 1.71 10.09
N GLY A 23 2.01 1.16 10.78
CA GLY A 23 2.43 1.62 12.10
C GLY A 23 3.08 3.01 12.11
N SER A 24 3.43 3.56 10.94
CA SER A 24 3.96 4.92 10.80
C SER A 24 2.89 5.97 10.48
N LYS A 25 1.61 5.58 10.31
CA LYS A 25 0.52 6.53 10.06
C LYS A 25 0.14 7.26 11.35
N ALA A 26 -0.45 8.45 11.23
CA ALA A 26 -1.00 9.14 12.40
C ALA A 26 -2.14 8.32 13.07
N PRO A 27 -2.26 8.31 14.41
CA PRO A 27 -3.26 7.51 15.11
C PRO A 27 -4.72 7.79 14.69
N TRP A 28 -5.01 9.02 14.28
CA TRP A 28 -6.34 9.46 13.84
C TRP A 28 -6.65 9.15 12.36
N ASN A 29 -5.69 8.67 11.58
CA ASN A 29 -5.92 8.32 10.18
C ASN A 29 -6.37 6.86 10.07
N GLU A 30 -7.60 6.62 9.65
CA GLU A 30 -8.17 5.28 9.49
C GLU A 30 -8.08 4.83 8.04
N ILE A 31 -7.63 3.58 7.82
CA ILE A 31 -7.67 2.94 6.50
C ILE A 31 -9.02 2.24 6.41
N THR A 32 -9.86 2.68 5.47
CA THR A 32 -11.27 2.31 5.41
C THR A 32 -11.58 1.17 4.45
N ASP A 33 -10.57 0.65 3.74
CA ASP A 33 -10.72 -0.53 2.89
C ASP A 33 -10.38 -1.82 3.66
N GLU A 34 -10.72 -2.96 3.05
CA GLU A 34 -10.50 -4.30 3.62
C GLU A 34 -9.17 -4.93 3.18
N LEU A 35 -8.25 -4.15 2.60
CA LEU A 35 -6.97 -4.68 2.14
C LEU A 35 -6.09 -5.06 3.34
N LYS A 36 -5.25 -6.08 3.13
CA LYS A 36 -4.33 -6.55 4.18
C LYS A 36 -3.40 -5.42 4.64
N GLN A 37 -3.24 -5.25 5.94
CA GLN A 37 -2.40 -4.21 6.53
C GLN A 37 -1.19 -4.82 7.24
N PHE A 38 -0.01 -4.26 7.01
CA PHE A 38 1.25 -4.66 7.65
C PHE A 38 1.87 -3.47 8.38
N GLU A 39 2.20 -3.66 9.65
CA GLU A 39 2.80 -2.63 10.52
C GLU A 39 4.15 -2.11 9.99
N ALA A 40 4.91 -2.98 9.33
CA ALA A 40 6.22 -2.71 8.74
C ALA A 40 6.37 -3.49 7.43
N GLU A 41 7.59 -3.57 6.88
CA GLU A 41 7.89 -4.42 5.73
C GLU A 41 7.46 -5.88 5.99
N PRO A 42 6.68 -6.50 5.08
CA PRO A 42 6.31 -7.90 5.20
C PRO A 42 7.55 -8.79 5.19
N LYS A 43 7.72 -9.60 6.24
CA LYS A 43 8.75 -10.64 6.24
C LYS A 43 8.35 -11.74 5.25
N LEU A 44 9.24 -12.04 4.31
CA LEU A 44 9.13 -13.18 3.39
C LEU A 44 9.05 -14.51 4.16
#